data_AF-A0A936JSF9-F1
#
_entry.id   AF-A0A936JSF9-F1
#
_cell.length_a   1.000
_cell.length_b   1.000
_cell.length_c   1.000
_cell.angle_alpha   90.00
_cell.angle_beta   90.00
_cell.angle_gamma   90.00
#
_symmetry.space_group_name_H-M   'P 1'
#
loop_
_entity.id
_entity.type
_entity.pdbx_description
1 polymer ?
#
loop_
_entity_poly.entity_id
_entity_poly.type
_entity_poly.pdbx_seq_one_letter_code
_entity_poly.pdbx_strand_id
1 'polypeptide(L)'
;MNYSLSTVRRGLRNLFTQRIAALEASKAGAYYKVELHGYATEIGDLPAAIASAPFKDDLRTTDVRHDSLGKVIHLVTETCFVCPDVDPAIIAAAKQIRDAFIPSLDELQSPYAAEGERATERKPLLDSLEPQLSVLLALGCEQNIARCRHGLLERRPKARFALESTRRRAQRHSTSSRIATSQSRRNTQSPSQRLEKENRTRCELAPRPRTKASSAFFDTLHAMEAAGKGHEPVEGENEAPIATP
;
A
#
# COMPACT_ATOMS: atom_id res chain seq x y z
N MET A 1 10.81 1.09 10.55
CA MET A 1 10.15 0.39 9.43
C MET A 1 8.65 0.41 9.66
N ASN A 2 7.86 0.81 8.65
CA ASN A 2 6.40 0.77 8.70
C ASN A 2 5.92 -0.52 8.03
N TYR A 3 5.48 -1.50 8.82
CA TYR A 3 4.92 -2.74 8.28
C TYR A 3 3.42 -2.57 8.00
N SER A 4 2.97 -3.08 6.85
CA SER A 4 1.53 -3.13 6.56
C SER A 4 0.83 -4.17 7.45
N LEU A 5 -0.45 -3.95 7.75
CA LEU A 5 -1.25 -4.88 8.57
C LEU A 5 -1.30 -6.29 7.95
N SER A 6 -1.35 -6.39 6.62
CA SER A 6 -1.33 -7.67 5.92
C SER A 6 0.02 -8.38 6.04
N THR A 7 1.14 -7.64 6.04
CA THR A 7 2.48 -8.17 6.33
C THR A 7 2.54 -8.73 7.75
N VAL A 8 2.06 -7.97 8.75
CA VAL A 8 2.01 -8.41 10.15
C VAL A 8 1.15 -9.66 10.30
N ARG A 9 -0.05 -9.67 9.69
CA ARG A 9 -0.95 -10.84 9.71
C ARG A 9 -0.30 -12.07 9.11
N ARG A 10 0.37 -11.92 7.96
CA ARG A 10 1.09 -13.02 7.29
C ARG A 10 2.23 -13.54 8.17
N GLY A 11 3.00 -12.63 8.77
CA GLY A 11 4.09 -12.97 9.68
C GLY A 11 3.61 -13.76 10.90
N LEU A 12 2.58 -13.26 11.59
CA LEU A 12 1.99 -13.96 12.74
C LEU A 12 1.41 -15.33 12.36
N ARG A 13 0.70 -15.42 11.23
CA ARG A 13 0.18 -16.71 10.75
C ARG A 13 1.32 -17.70 10.50
N ASN A 14 2.37 -17.30 9.79
CA ASN A 14 3.54 -18.13 9.55
C ASN A 14 4.22 -18.56 10.85
N LEU A 15 4.33 -17.63 11.81
CA LEU A 15 4.93 -17.86 13.12
C LEU A 15 4.20 -18.96 13.89
N PHE A 16 2.86 -18.94 13.88
CA PHE A 16 2.05 -19.93 14.61
C PHE A 16 1.80 -21.23 13.83
N THR A 17 1.87 -21.23 12.49
CA THR A 17 1.62 -22.46 11.70
C THR A 17 2.87 -23.23 11.32
N GLN A 18 3.97 -22.54 10.98
CA GLN A 18 5.19 -23.17 10.46
C GLN A 18 6.37 -23.05 11.43
N ARG A 19 6.41 -21.99 12.24
CA ARG A 19 7.59 -21.65 13.06
C ARG A 19 7.33 -21.67 14.56
N ILE A 20 6.32 -22.42 15.01
CA ILE A 20 5.93 -22.45 16.43
C ILE A 20 7.06 -23.00 17.31
N ALA A 21 7.76 -24.05 16.84
CA ALA A 21 8.90 -24.62 17.55
C ALA A 21 10.06 -23.61 17.70
N ALA A 22 10.33 -22.82 16.65
CA ALA A 22 11.35 -21.76 16.71
C ALA A 22 10.93 -20.61 17.64
N LEU A 23 9.64 -20.27 17.66
CA LEU A 23 9.09 -19.27 18.59
C LEU A 23 9.31 -19.72 20.05
N GLU A 24 8.99 -20.98 20.37
CA GLU A 24 9.14 -21.58 21.69
C GLU A 24 10.61 -21.77 22.11
N ALA A 25 11.49 -22.08 21.15
CA ALA A 25 12.92 -22.22 21.42
C ALA A 25 13.57 -20.89 21.85
N SER A 26 12.98 -19.75 21.47
CA SER A 26 13.47 -18.43 21.87
C SER A 26 12.88 -17.99 23.22
N LYS A 27 13.70 -17.49 24.14
CA LYS A 27 13.22 -16.95 25.44
C LYS A 27 12.18 -15.85 25.28
N ALA A 28 12.35 -14.97 24.30
CA ALA A 28 11.40 -13.89 24.03
C ALA A 28 10.09 -14.43 23.43
N GLY A 29 10.19 -15.34 22.46
CA GLY A 29 9.02 -15.93 21.82
C GLY A 29 8.18 -16.77 22.78
N ALA A 30 8.81 -17.56 23.65
CA ALA A 30 8.13 -18.29 24.72
C ALA A 30 7.39 -17.34 25.68
N TYR A 31 8.03 -16.23 26.07
CA TYR A 31 7.44 -15.23 26.96
C TYR A 31 6.24 -14.52 26.33
N TYR A 32 6.35 -14.09 25.07
CA TYR A 32 5.31 -13.32 24.38
C TYR A 32 4.29 -14.18 23.62
N LYS A 33 4.40 -15.52 23.65
CA LYS A 33 3.57 -16.44 22.85
C LYS A 33 2.07 -16.17 23.01
N VAL A 34 1.59 -16.01 24.25
CA VAL A 34 0.18 -15.79 24.56
C VAL A 34 -0.31 -14.44 24.01
N GLU A 35 0.49 -13.39 24.18
CA GLU A 35 0.17 -12.04 23.71
C GLU A 35 0.18 -11.96 22.18
N LEU A 36 1.18 -12.54 21.52
CA LEU A 36 1.27 -12.65 20.07
C LEU A 36 0.11 -13.45 19.48
N HIS A 37 -0.35 -14.50 20.18
CA HIS A 37 -1.51 -15.28 19.76
C HIS A 37 -2.78 -14.44 19.89
N GLY A 38 -2.93 -13.68 20.99
CA GLY A 38 -4.02 -12.72 21.17
C GLY A 38 -4.09 -11.72 20.01
N TYR A 39 -2.95 -11.11 19.64
CA TYR A 39 -2.88 -10.21 18.49
C TYR A 39 -3.17 -10.92 17.15
N ALA A 40 -2.70 -12.15 16.97
CA ALA A 40 -2.99 -12.92 15.75
C ALA A 40 -4.49 -13.18 15.61
N THR A 41 -5.18 -13.51 16.71
CA THR A 41 -6.63 -13.69 16.76
C THR A 41 -7.35 -12.36 16.51
N GLU A 42 -7.00 -11.29 17.22
CA GLU A 42 -7.61 -9.97 17.02
C GLU A 42 -7.48 -9.47 15.57
N ILE A 43 -6.30 -9.65 14.95
CA ILE A 43 -6.06 -9.30 13.54
C ILE A 43 -6.80 -10.24 12.59
N GLY A 44 -7.00 -11.50 12.97
CA GLY A 44 -7.81 -12.48 12.23
C GLY A 44 -9.29 -12.12 12.22
N ASP A 45 -9.79 -11.61 13.35
CA ASP A 45 -11.19 -11.23 13.56
C ASP A 45 -11.54 -9.85 12.99
N LEU A 46 -10.53 -9.08 12.56
CA LEU A 46 -10.77 -7.83 11.85
C LEU A 46 -11.66 -8.08 10.62
N PRO A 47 -12.70 -7.26 10.41
CA PRO A 47 -13.56 -7.35 9.25
C PRO A 47 -12.73 -7.47 7.98
N ALA A 48 -13.16 -8.31 7.03
CA ALA A 48 -12.45 -8.49 5.78
C ALA A 48 -12.17 -7.15 5.07
N ALA A 49 -13.04 -6.15 5.22
CA ALA A 49 -12.82 -4.79 4.71
C ALA A 49 -11.57 -4.08 5.28
N ILE A 50 -11.08 -4.47 6.46
CA ILE A 50 -9.89 -3.92 7.12
C ILE A 50 -8.69 -4.88 6.95
N ALA A 51 -8.94 -6.19 7.02
CA ALA A 51 -7.91 -7.23 6.97
C ALA A 51 -7.46 -7.59 5.53
N SER A 52 -8.37 -7.50 4.56
CA SER A 52 -8.08 -7.48 3.13
C SER A 52 -7.99 -6.03 2.69
N ALA A 53 -7.07 -5.70 1.78
CA ALA A 53 -6.81 -4.33 1.37
C ALA A 53 -8.13 -3.58 1.12
N PRO A 54 -8.55 -2.64 2.00
CA PRO A 54 -9.81 -1.93 1.84
C PRO A 54 -9.85 -1.31 0.46
N PHE A 55 -10.99 -1.41 -0.23
CA PHE A 55 -11.20 -0.83 -1.54
C PHE A 55 -10.31 -1.42 -2.65
N LYS A 56 -9.75 -2.64 -2.48
CA LYS A 56 -8.94 -3.28 -3.54
C LYS A 56 -9.62 -3.26 -4.90
N ASP A 57 -10.90 -3.61 -4.96
CA ASP A 57 -11.65 -3.66 -6.21
C ASP A 57 -11.94 -2.26 -6.76
N ASP A 58 -12.26 -1.29 -5.89
CA ASP A 58 -12.46 0.11 -6.29
C ASP A 58 -11.15 0.74 -6.79
N LEU A 59 -10.03 0.46 -6.13
CA LEU A 59 -8.70 0.91 -6.53
C LEU A 59 -8.33 0.29 -7.86
N ARG A 60 -8.47 -1.03 -8.02
CA ARG A 60 -8.25 -1.72 -9.30
C ARG A 60 -9.13 -1.18 -10.42
N THR A 61 -10.40 -0.91 -10.14
CA THR A 61 -11.33 -0.33 -11.13
C THR A 61 -10.91 1.09 -11.51
N THR A 62 -10.45 1.87 -10.54
CA THR A 62 -9.97 3.25 -10.76
C THR A 62 -8.68 3.26 -11.57
N ASP A 63 -7.76 2.35 -11.27
CA ASP A 63 -6.48 2.11 -11.93
C ASP A 63 -6.68 1.71 -13.40
N VAL A 64 -7.42 0.63 -13.65
CA VAL A 64 -7.76 0.19 -15.02
C VAL A 64 -8.39 1.31 -15.85
N ARG A 65 -9.26 2.11 -15.23
CA ARG A 65 -9.89 3.24 -15.91
C ARG A 65 -8.91 4.38 -16.18
N HIS A 66 -8.04 4.68 -15.23
CA HIS A 66 -6.98 5.67 -15.40
C HIS A 66 -6.09 5.29 -16.59
N ASP A 67 -5.63 4.05 -16.64
CA ASP A 67 -4.76 3.55 -17.72
C ASP A 67 -5.49 3.55 -19.06
N SER A 68 -6.77 3.18 -19.08
CA SER A 68 -7.57 3.18 -20.30
C SER A 68 -7.72 4.60 -20.85
N LEU A 69 -7.95 5.60 -19.99
CA LEU A 69 -8.02 6.99 -20.39
C LEU A 69 -6.66 7.53 -20.84
N GLY A 70 -5.58 7.18 -20.12
CA GLY A 70 -4.22 7.53 -20.51
C GLY A 70 -3.86 6.97 -21.89
N LYS A 71 -4.19 5.71 -22.16
CA LYS A 71 -4.02 5.07 -23.47
C LYS A 71 -4.80 5.78 -24.56
N VAL A 72 -6.05 6.16 -24.31
CA VAL A 72 -6.85 6.91 -25.30
C VAL A 72 -6.20 8.26 -25.62
N ILE A 73 -5.77 9.02 -24.61
CA ILE A 73 -5.07 10.30 -24.82
C ILE A 73 -3.83 10.08 -25.69
N HIS A 74 -3.01 9.10 -25.34
CA HIS A 74 -1.78 8.79 -26.07
C HIS A 74 -2.06 8.42 -27.54
N LEU A 75 -3.00 7.50 -27.78
CA LEU A 75 -3.35 7.05 -29.14
C LEU A 75 -3.95 8.19 -29.97
N VAL A 76 -4.80 9.04 -29.39
CA VAL A 76 -5.33 10.21 -30.09
C VAL A 76 -4.19 11.15 -30.47
N THR A 77 -3.24 11.43 -29.57
CA THR A 77 -2.08 12.27 -29.91
C THR A 77 -1.20 11.65 -31.00
N GLU A 78 -1.03 10.33 -31.01
CA GLU A 78 -0.31 9.60 -32.06
C GLU A 78 -0.99 9.73 -33.43
N THR A 79 -2.32 9.64 -33.48
CA THR A 79 -3.04 9.81 -34.75
C THR A 79 -2.83 11.19 -35.36
N CYS A 80 -2.64 12.23 -34.54
CA CYS A 80 -2.31 13.58 -35.03
C CYS A 80 -0.94 13.65 -35.71
N PHE A 81 0.01 12.78 -35.36
CA PHE A 81 1.37 12.79 -35.93
C PHE A 81 1.47 12.01 -37.25
N VAL A 82 0.61 11.02 -37.46
CA VAL A 82 0.66 10.16 -38.65
C VAL A 82 -0.24 10.66 -39.78
N CYS A 83 -1.27 11.45 -39.46
CA CYS A 83 -2.22 11.94 -40.45
C CYS A 83 -1.60 13.08 -41.31
N PRO A 84 -1.61 12.96 -42.65
CA PRO A 84 -0.84 13.85 -43.54
C PRO A 84 -1.36 15.30 -43.64
N ASP A 85 -2.60 15.57 -43.21
CA ASP A 85 -3.28 16.86 -43.41
C ASP A 85 -3.72 17.54 -42.10
N VAL A 86 -3.05 17.22 -40.98
CA VAL A 86 -3.38 17.82 -39.68
C VAL A 86 -2.76 19.21 -39.59
N ASP A 87 -3.57 20.20 -39.15
CA ASP A 87 -3.09 21.55 -38.89
C ASP A 87 -1.85 21.54 -37.96
N PRO A 88 -0.76 22.23 -38.30
CA PRO A 88 0.42 22.35 -37.44
C PRO A 88 0.11 22.79 -36.00
N ALA A 89 -0.93 23.61 -35.79
CA ALA A 89 -1.36 24.02 -34.45
C ALA A 89 -1.92 22.84 -33.63
N ILE A 90 -2.64 21.91 -34.28
CA ILE A 90 -3.15 20.69 -33.65
C ILE A 90 -1.98 19.76 -33.30
N ILE A 91 -1.01 19.62 -34.19
CA ILE A 91 0.21 18.81 -33.94
C ILE A 91 0.96 19.35 -32.71
N ALA A 92 1.13 20.68 -32.62
CA ALA A 92 1.77 21.32 -31.49
C ALA A 92 0.99 21.10 -30.17
N ALA A 93 -0.33 21.23 -30.20
CA ALA A 93 -1.20 20.95 -29.05
C ALA A 93 -1.13 19.47 -28.62
N ALA A 94 -1.16 18.54 -29.57
CA ALA A 94 -1.04 17.11 -29.31
C ALA A 94 0.28 16.75 -28.65
N LYS A 95 1.38 17.34 -29.12
CA LYS A 95 2.70 17.18 -28.50
C LYS A 95 2.71 17.69 -27.06
N GLN A 96 2.23 18.91 -26.80
CA GLN A 96 2.17 19.46 -25.45
C GLN A 96 1.35 18.60 -24.49
N ILE A 97 0.21 18.08 -24.95
CA ILE A 97 -0.66 17.21 -24.14
C ILE A 97 0.00 15.88 -23.86
N ARG A 98 0.63 15.25 -24.87
CA ARG A 98 1.36 14.00 -24.70
C ARG A 98 2.49 14.17 -23.68
N ASP A 99 3.34 15.17 -23.88
CA ASP A 99 4.50 15.45 -23.02
C ASP A 99 4.08 15.78 -21.58
N ALA A 100 2.93 16.43 -21.40
CA ALA A 100 2.43 16.79 -20.07
C ALA A 100 1.77 15.62 -19.33
N PHE A 101 0.97 14.79 -20.02
CA PHE A 101 0.13 13.79 -19.35
C PHE A 101 0.63 12.36 -19.51
N ILE A 102 0.93 11.90 -20.73
CA ILE A 102 1.28 10.50 -21.04
C ILE A 102 2.43 10.47 -22.07
N PRO A 103 3.67 10.81 -21.67
CA PRO A 103 4.83 10.83 -22.58
C PRO A 103 5.05 9.47 -23.25
N SER A 104 4.92 8.40 -22.46
CA SER A 104 5.04 7.00 -22.89
C SER A 104 3.92 6.14 -22.30
N LEU A 105 3.61 5.02 -22.97
CA LEU A 105 2.64 4.04 -22.45
C LEU A 105 3.17 3.27 -21.24
N ASP A 106 4.49 3.17 -21.07
CA ASP A 106 5.12 2.48 -19.95
C ASP A 106 4.84 3.18 -18.62
N GLU A 107 4.57 4.50 -18.64
CA GLU A 107 4.15 5.23 -17.44
C GLU A 107 2.81 4.77 -16.86
N LEU A 108 1.95 4.13 -17.68
CA LEU A 108 0.66 3.57 -17.28
C LEU A 108 0.77 2.15 -16.70
N GLN A 109 1.99 1.61 -16.60
CA GLN A 109 2.25 0.33 -15.92
C GLN A 109 3.04 0.55 -14.63
N SER A 110 3.16 1.80 -14.17
CA SER A 110 3.95 2.12 -13.01
C SER A 110 3.23 1.67 -11.74
N PRO A 111 3.96 1.49 -10.62
CA PRO A 111 3.31 1.25 -9.34
C PRO A 111 2.35 2.39 -9.01
N TYR A 112 1.13 2.05 -8.57
CA TYR A 112 0.05 3.00 -8.26
C TYR A 112 0.48 4.23 -7.43
N ALA A 113 1.42 4.06 -6.51
CA ALA A 113 1.96 5.17 -5.71
C ALA A 113 2.64 6.24 -6.58
N ALA A 114 3.50 5.81 -7.52
CA ALA A 114 4.20 6.71 -8.45
C ALA A 114 3.21 7.37 -9.42
N GLU A 115 2.19 6.64 -9.88
CA GLU A 115 1.13 7.21 -10.70
C GLU A 115 0.33 8.28 -9.96
N GLY A 116 0.01 8.04 -8.68
CA GLY A 116 -0.70 8.98 -7.83
C GLY A 116 0.10 10.27 -7.59
N GLU A 117 1.42 10.16 -7.40
CA GLU A 117 2.33 11.31 -7.28
C GLU A 117 2.34 12.13 -8.57
N ARG A 118 2.63 11.50 -9.72
CA ARG A 118 2.63 12.18 -11.02
C ARG A 118 1.28 12.80 -11.36
N ALA A 119 0.18 12.10 -11.09
CA ALA A 119 -1.17 12.62 -11.31
C ALA A 119 -1.46 13.86 -10.45
N THR A 120 -0.87 13.94 -9.25
CA THR A 120 -0.96 15.12 -8.37
C THR A 120 -0.15 16.28 -8.93
N GLU A 121 1.07 16.03 -9.38
CA GLU A 121 1.97 17.02 -9.99
C GLU A 121 1.41 17.58 -11.31
N ARG A 122 0.83 16.72 -12.16
CA ARG A 122 0.27 17.08 -13.48
C ARG A 122 -1.11 17.70 -13.39
N LYS A 123 -1.81 17.58 -12.27
CA LYS A 123 -3.16 18.14 -12.07
C LYS A 123 -3.26 19.64 -12.42
N PRO A 124 -2.39 20.54 -11.93
CA PRO A 124 -2.47 21.97 -12.29
C PRO A 124 -2.29 22.23 -13.79
N LEU A 125 -1.65 21.33 -14.54
CA LEU A 125 -1.47 21.50 -15.99
C LEU A 125 -2.79 21.39 -16.76
N LEU A 126 -3.81 20.76 -16.17
CA LEU A 126 -5.14 20.64 -16.80
C LEU A 126 -5.75 22.01 -17.10
N ASP A 127 -5.62 22.96 -16.17
CA ASP A 127 -6.19 24.30 -16.33
C ASP A 127 -5.43 25.07 -17.43
N SER A 128 -4.10 24.92 -17.50
CA SER A 128 -3.29 25.56 -18.53
C SER A 128 -3.44 24.94 -19.93
N LEU A 129 -3.80 23.65 -20.00
CA LEU A 129 -3.90 22.89 -21.25
C LEU A 129 -5.35 22.64 -21.69
N GLU A 130 -6.34 23.17 -20.98
CA GLU A 130 -7.77 23.03 -21.32
C GLU A 130 -8.08 23.50 -22.76
N PRO A 131 -7.55 24.64 -23.26
CA PRO A 131 -7.80 25.07 -24.63
C PRO A 131 -7.28 24.05 -25.66
N GLN A 132 -6.06 23.55 -25.46
CA GLN A 132 -5.43 22.54 -26.31
C GLN A 132 -6.23 21.24 -26.28
N LEU A 133 -6.66 20.81 -25.09
CA LEU A 133 -7.47 19.61 -24.93
C LEU A 133 -8.78 19.75 -25.69
N SER A 134 -9.43 20.93 -25.62
CA SER A 134 -10.67 21.19 -26.33
C SER A 134 -10.53 21.10 -27.85
N VAL A 135 -9.43 21.62 -28.41
CA VAL A 135 -9.12 21.51 -29.84
C VAL A 135 -8.89 20.06 -30.25
N LEU A 136 -8.06 19.35 -29.49
CA LEU A 136 -7.75 17.94 -29.75
C LEU A 136 -9.01 17.07 -29.68
N LEU A 137 -9.89 17.41 -28.74
CA LEU A 137 -11.15 16.75 -28.54
C LEU A 137 -12.22 17.14 -29.59
N ALA A 138 -12.10 18.26 -30.28
CA ALA A 138 -13.01 18.56 -31.39
C ALA A 138 -12.78 17.64 -32.61
N LEU A 139 -11.58 17.06 -32.73
CA LEU A 139 -11.18 16.18 -33.85
C LEU A 139 -11.69 14.74 -33.69
N GLY A 140 -11.91 14.29 -32.46
CA GLY A 140 -12.14 12.87 -32.12
C GLY A 140 -13.59 12.49 -31.88
N CYS A 141 -14.51 12.76 -32.81
CA CYS A 141 -15.93 12.43 -32.74
C CYS A 141 -16.70 13.07 -31.57
N GLU A 142 -17.73 13.86 -31.89
CA GLU A 142 -18.62 14.52 -30.91
C GLU A 142 -19.17 13.58 -29.82
N GLN A 143 -19.30 12.27 -30.10
CA GLN A 143 -19.89 11.27 -29.19
C GLN A 143 -18.89 10.61 -28.22
N ASN A 144 -17.60 10.50 -28.55
CA ASN A 144 -16.63 9.80 -27.68
C ASN A 144 -16.06 10.67 -26.56
N ILE A 145 -16.23 11.99 -26.68
CA ILE A 145 -15.46 12.97 -25.95
C ILE A 145 -16.25 13.63 -24.83
N ALA A 146 -17.55 13.87 -25.02
CA ALA A 146 -18.46 14.21 -23.94
C ALA A 146 -18.44 13.14 -22.82
N ARG A 147 -18.26 11.86 -23.21
CA ARG A 147 -18.13 10.72 -22.30
C ARG A 147 -16.80 10.70 -21.53
N CYS A 148 -15.71 11.08 -22.18
CA CYS A 148 -14.39 11.19 -21.54
C CYS A 148 -14.30 12.40 -20.59
N ARG A 149 -14.83 13.56 -21.01
CA ARG A 149 -14.84 14.81 -20.22
C ARG A 149 -15.66 14.69 -18.92
N HIS A 150 -16.90 14.18 -18.98
CA HIS A 150 -17.70 13.92 -17.77
C HIS A 150 -17.09 12.81 -16.89
N GLY A 151 -16.46 11.81 -17.52
CA GLY A 151 -15.85 10.70 -16.81
C GLY A 151 -14.65 11.08 -15.95
N LEU A 152 -13.80 11.99 -16.44
CA LEU A 152 -12.56 12.43 -15.79
C LEU A 152 -12.80 13.47 -14.68
N LEU A 153 -13.78 14.37 -14.87
CA LEU A 153 -14.01 15.53 -13.99
C LEU A 153 -15.01 15.26 -12.85
N GLU A 154 -16.08 14.48 -13.06
CA GLU A 154 -17.13 14.33 -12.04
C GLU A 154 -16.86 13.28 -10.95
N ARG A 155 -15.89 12.37 -11.14
CA ARG A 155 -15.70 11.22 -10.23
C ARG A 155 -14.47 11.28 -9.34
N ARG A 156 -13.50 12.16 -9.63
CA ARG A 156 -12.39 12.46 -8.71
C ARG A 156 -12.83 13.06 -7.36
N PRO A 157 -13.85 13.94 -7.29
CA PRO A 157 -14.37 14.42 -6.01
C PRO A 157 -15.00 13.31 -5.18
N LYS A 158 -15.61 12.29 -5.82
CA LYS A 158 -16.28 11.18 -5.11
C LYS A 158 -15.28 10.21 -4.47
N ALA A 159 -14.18 9.89 -5.15
CA ALA A 159 -13.11 9.05 -4.57
C ALA A 159 -12.39 9.77 -3.41
N ARG A 160 -12.11 11.08 -3.57
CA ARG A 160 -11.55 11.90 -2.48
C ARG A 160 -12.54 12.02 -1.32
N PHE A 161 -13.82 12.28 -1.57
CA PHE A 161 -14.84 12.35 -0.53
C PHE A 161 -15.03 10.99 0.18
N ALA A 162 -14.93 9.87 -0.54
CA ALA A 162 -14.98 8.52 0.04
C ALA A 162 -13.75 8.24 0.94
N LEU A 163 -12.55 8.60 0.51
CA LEU A 163 -11.31 8.47 1.29
C LEU A 163 -11.25 9.46 2.48
N GLU A 164 -11.72 10.69 2.29
CA GLU A 164 -11.73 11.73 3.32
C GLU A 164 -12.84 11.48 4.37
N SER A 165 -14.00 10.96 3.96
CA SER A 165 -15.08 10.55 4.88
C SER A 165 -14.72 9.29 5.66
N THR A 166 -13.98 8.35 5.08
CA THR A 166 -13.43 7.19 5.82
C THR A 166 -12.27 7.58 6.73
N ARG A 167 -11.38 8.51 6.33
CA ARG A 167 -10.38 9.11 7.24
C ARG A 167 -11.04 9.80 8.44
N ARG A 168 -12.13 10.54 8.22
CA ARG A 168 -12.93 11.15 9.30
C ARG A 168 -13.65 10.11 10.16
N ARG A 169 -14.16 9.01 9.60
CA ARG A 169 -14.74 7.90 10.37
C ARG A 169 -13.69 7.17 11.21
N ALA A 170 -12.53 6.86 10.64
CA ALA A 170 -11.40 6.26 11.35
C ALA A 170 -10.89 7.17 12.48
N GLN A 171 -10.82 8.50 12.26
CA GLN A 171 -10.51 9.47 13.31
C GLN A 171 -11.59 9.54 14.40
N ARG A 172 -12.88 9.48 14.04
CA ARG A 172 -13.99 9.45 15.04
C ARG A 172 -14.01 8.17 15.87
N HIS A 173 -13.69 7.02 15.27
CA HIS A 173 -13.52 5.77 16.01
C HIS A 173 -12.28 5.82 16.92
N SER A 174 -11.22 6.56 16.55
CA SER A 174 -10.07 6.81 17.43
C SER A 174 -10.40 7.72 18.63
N THR A 175 -11.30 8.70 18.48
CA THR A 175 -11.71 9.58 19.59
C THR A 175 -12.75 8.94 20.50
N SER A 176 -13.72 8.18 19.97
CA SER A 176 -14.60 7.34 20.80
C SER A 176 -13.83 6.22 21.51
N SER A 177 -12.81 5.64 20.87
CA SER A 177 -11.90 4.70 21.52
C SER A 177 -11.10 5.37 22.65
N ARG A 178 -10.63 6.62 22.46
CA ARG A 178 -9.97 7.42 23.53
C ARG A 178 -10.92 7.78 24.68
N ILE A 179 -12.20 8.01 24.42
CA ILE A 179 -13.20 8.27 25.48
C ILE A 179 -13.51 6.97 26.24
N ALA A 180 -13.68 5.84 25.54
CA ALA A 180 -13.86 4.53 26.16
C ALA A 180 -12.62 4.06 26.94
N THR A 181 -11.41 4.28 26.42
CA THR A 181 -10.16 3.99 27.16
C THR A 181 -9.89 4.98 28.28
N SER A 182 -10.35 6.23 28.21
CA SER A 182 -10.23 7.16 29.36
C SER A 182 -11.26 6.88 30.46
N GLN A 183 -12.45 6.39 30.13
CA GLN A 183 -13.42 5.87 31.11
C GLN A 183 -12.97 4.54 31.72
N SER A 184 -12.42 3.63 30.90
CA SER A 184 -11.79 2.39 31.41
C SER A 184 -10.57 2.71 32.29
N ARG A 185 -9.74 3.70 31.92
CA ARG A 185 -8.62 4.18 32.75
C ARG A 185 -9.05 4.81 34.07
N ARG A 186 -10.23 5.45 34.15
CA ARG A 186 -10.76 5.96 35.44
C ARG A 186 -11.22 4.83 36.37
N ASN A 187 -11.74 3.73 35.82
CA ASN A 187 -12.15 2.56 36.60
C ASN A 187 -11.00 1.59 36.93
N THR A 188 -9.89 1.64 36.18
CA THR A 188 -8.66 0.87 36.47
C THR A 188 -7.55 1.70 37.10
N GLN A 189 -7.78 2.98 37.42
CA GLN A 189 -6.73 3.84 38.00
C GLN A 189 -6.42 3.49 39.46
N SER A 190 -7.36 2.89 40.21
CA SER A 190 -7.14 2.52 41.62
C SER A 190 -6.24 1.28 41.82
N PRO A 191 -6.28 0.21 41.00
CA PRO A 191 -5.33 -0.91 41.11
C PRO A 191 -3.98 -0.60 40.45
N SER A 192 -3.97 0.10 39.30
CA SER A 192 -2.74 0.40 38.57
C SER A 192 -1.84 1.40 39.29
N GLN A 193 -2.42 2.38 40.01
CA GLN A 193 -1.62 3.27 40.87
C GLN A 193 -1.05 2.55 42.10
N ARG A 194 -1.74 1.52 42.62
CA ARG A 194 -1.19 0.62 43.66
C ARG A 194 -0.02 -0.21 43.12
N LEU A 195 -0.17 -0.80 41.93
CA LEU A 195 0.88 -1.56 41.24
C LEU A 195 2.05 -0.68 40.77
N GLU A 196 1.82 0.57 40.38
CA GLU A 196 2.90 1.51 40.05
C GLU A 196 3.65 1.94 41.31
N LYS A 197 2.96 2.19 42.44
CA LYS A 197 3.61 2.50 43.72
C LYS A 197 4.45 1.32 44.23
N GLU A 198 3.95 0.09 44.04
CA GLU A 198 4.64 -1.17 44.40
C GLU A 198 5.76 -1.56 43.42
N ASN A 199 5.62 -1.24 42.13
CA ASN A 199 6.70 -1.42 41.15
C ASN A 199 7.76 -0.32 41.22
N ARG A 200 7.42 0.89 41.68
CA ARG A 200 8.39 1.98 41.88
C ARG A 200 9.31 1.68 43.06
N THR A 201 8.77 1.16 44.16
CA THR A 201 9.58 0.64 45.28
C THR A 201 10.41 -0.58 44.88
N ARG A 202 9.96 -1.41 43.93
CA ARG A 202 10.77 -2.52 43.36
C ARG A 202 11.80 -2.08 42.31
N CYS A 203 11.56 -1.00 41.56
CA CYS A 203 12.46 -0.50 40.52
C CYS A 203 13.60 0.36 41.08
N GLU A 204 13.47 0.95 42.26
CA GLU A 204 14.58 1.65 42.94
C GLU A 204 15.73 0.71 43.34
N LEU A 205 15.53 -0.60 43.29
CA LEU A 205 16.53 -1.63 43.58
C LEU A 205 17.06 -2.38 42.34
N ALA A 206 16.67 -2.01 41.11
CA ALA A 206 17.08 -2.75 39.91
C ALA A 206 17.60 -1.82 38.78
N PRO A 207 18.80 -2.05 38.24
CA PRO A 207 19.34 -1.25 37.14
C PRO A 207 18.55 -1.51 35.82
N ARG A 208 18.08 -0.43 35.19
CA ARG A 208 17.47 -0.42 33.82
C ARG A 208 18.51 0.05 32.79
N PRO A 209 18.37 -0.24 31.46
CA PRO A 209 17.10 -0.39 30.72
C PRO A 209 16.98 -1.55 29.67
N ARG A 210 15.73 -2.00 29.42
CA ARG A 210 15.31 -3.10 28.50
C ARG A 210 14.55 -2.65 27.23
N THR A 211 14.61 -1.39 26.82
CA THR A 211 13.88 -0.91 25.62
C THR A 211 14.58 -1.22 24.29
N LYS A 212 15.82 -1.72 24.30
CA LYS A 212 16.56 -2.14 23.09
C LYS A 212 16.24 -3.57 22.63
N ALA A 213 15.53 -4.37 23.43
CA ALA A 213 15.37 -5.80 23.18
C ALA A 213 14.27 -6.16 22.16
N SER A 214 13.20 -5.36 22.06
CA SER A 214 12.08 -5.65 21.16
C SER A 214 12.38 -5.28 19.70
N SER A 215 13.17 -4.25 19.44
CA SER A 215 13.63 -3.92 18.08
C SER A 215 14.64 -4.95 17.56
N ALA A 216 15.55 -5.41 18.42
CA ALA A 216 16.55 -6.42 18.07
C ALA A 216 15.90 -7.75 17.61
N PHE A 217 14.73 -8.11 18.13
CA PHE A 217 14.01 -9.32 17.71
C PHE A 217 13.53 -9.25 16.25
N PHE A 218 13.00 -8.11 15.82
CA PHE A 218 12.56 -7.94 14.42
C PHE A 218 13.73 -7.82 13.45
N ASP A 219 14.83 -7.19 13.86
CA ASP A 219 16.07 -7.15 13.07
C ASP A 219 16.65 -8.57 12.88
N THR A 220 16.58 -9.41 13.91
CA THR A 220 17.04 -10.81 13.85
C THR A 220 16.15 -11.65 12.91
N LEU A 221 14.83 -11.47 12.97
CA LEU A 221 13.91 -12.16 12.06
C LEU A 221 14.15 -11.78 10.59
N HIS A 222 14.43 -10.50 10.33
CA HIS A 222 14.69 -10.01 8.97
C HIS A 222 16.04 -10.51 8.43
N ALA A 223 17.06 -10.64 9.29
CA ALA A 223 18.36 -11.22 8.93
C ALA A 223 18.26 -12.73 8.64
N MET A 224 17.43 -13.47 9.39
CA MET A 224 17.20 -14.90 9.15
C MET A 224 16.43 -15.17 7.85
N GLU A 225 15.55 -14.27 7.41
CA GLU A 225 14.86 -14.37 6.12
C GLU A 225 15.83 -14.20 4.93
N ALA A 226 16.87 -13.36 5.08
CA ALA A 226 17.91 -13.21 4.07
C ALA A 226 18.82 -14.45 3.97
N ALA A 227 19.15 -15.09 5.11
CA ALA A 227 19.99 -16.28 5.15
C ALA A 227 19.30 -17.55 4.60
N GLY A 228 17.96 -17.63 4.68
CA GLY A 228 17.19 -18.78 4.22
C GLY A 228 17.06 -18.94 2.70
N LYS A 229 17.52 -17.97 1.90
CA LYS A 229 17.47 -18.04 0.42
C LYS A 229 18.69 -18.71 -0.22
N GLY A 230 19.66 -19.20 0.56
CA GLY A 230 20.98 -19.63 0.07
C GLY A 230 21.25 -21.13 -0.02
N HIS A 231 20.26 -22.02 0.13
CA HIS A 231 20.52 -23.46 0.09
C HIS A 231 19.41 -24.23 -0.62
N GLU A 232 19.36 -24.09 -1.95
CA GLU A 232 18.85 -25.20 -2.76
C GLU A 232 20.01 -26.19 -2.98
N PRO A 233 19.85 -27.46 -2.63
CA PRO A 233 20.84 -28.47 -2.97
C PRO A 233 20.87 -28.61 -4.49
N VAL A 234 22.04 -28.36 -5.08
CA VAL A 234 22.33 -28.70 -6.48
C VAL A 234 22.20 -30.22 -6.60
N GLU A 235 21.13 -30.68 -7.23
CA GLU A 235 20.94 -32.10 -7.55
C GLU A 235 22.10 -32.57 -8.43
N GLY A 236 22.76 -33.61 -7.94
CA GLY A 236 24.03 -34.10 -8.43
C GLY A 236 23.97 -34.71 -9.82
N GLU A 237 25.03 -34.39 -10.57
CA GLU A 237 25.55 -35.13 -11.70
C GLU A 237 25.89 -36.57 -11.26
N ASN A 238 25.03 -37.52 -11.65
CA ASN A 238 25.36 -38.94 -11.68
C ASN A 238 25.73 -39.31 -13.13
N GLU A 239 26.96 -39.03 -13.54
CA GLU A 239 27.55 -39.63 -14.74
C GLU A 239 28.05 -41.04 -14.41
N ALA A 240 27.39 -42.06 -14.96
CA ALA A 240 27.86 -43.43 -14.95
C ALA A 240 28.90 -43.65 -16.06
N PRO A 241 30.00 -44.39 -15.82
CA PRO A 241 30.98 -44.68 -16.85
C PRO A 241 30.45 -45.75 -17.82
N ILE A 242 30.36 -45.39 -19.10
CA ILE A 242 30.11 -46.32 -20.20
C ILE A 242 31.41 -47.12 -20.44
N ALA A 243 31.38 -48.42 -20.16
CA ALA A 243 32.40 -49.36 -20.58
C ALA A 243 32.07 -49.86 -22.00
N THR A 244 33.00 -49.71 -22.92
CA THR A 244 32.96 -50.34 -24.26
C THR A 244 34.12 -51.34 -24.41
N PRO A 245 33.89 -52.52 -25.01
CA PRO A 245 34.94 -53.41 -25.50
C PRO A 245 35.56 -52.92 -26.82
#